data_AF-A0A7X1SG98-F1
#
_entry.id   AF-A0A7X1SG98-F1
#
_cell.length_a   1.000
_cell.length_b   1.000
_cell.length_c   1.000
_cell.angle_alpha   90.00
_cell.angle_beta   90.00
_cell.angle_gamma   90.00
#
_symmetry.space_group_name_H-M   'P 1'
#
loop_
_entity.id
_entity.type
_entity.pdbx_description
1 polymer ?
#
loop_
_entity_poly.entity_id
_entity_poly.type
_entity_poly.pdbx_seq_one_letter_code
_entity_poly.pdbx_strand_id
1 'polypeptide(L)'
;MKAEKLIRDKGFKYAKEIVDSAPENATEWNDGYEFQCGQSVEVSPADREKYFVDLVELKRLVESLGYISRWGGIERCKKLYFESSFKRDQHIKDLKRYIRDYESVYQLKCSHGYDVACLICGFGTVNGERVYHNKGKSK
;
A
#
# COMPACT_ATOMS: atom_id res chain seq x y z
N MET A 1 8.61 5.54 6.11
CA MET A 1 8.16 4.37 5.34
C MET A 1 6.80 4.67 4.76
N LYS A 2 6.48 4.28 3.52
CA LYS A 2 5.13 4.48 2.98
C LYS A 2 4.11 3.57 3.66
N ALA A 3 2.87 4.05 3.85
CA ALA A 3 1.81 3.28 4.50
C ALA A 3 1.47 1.98 3.77
N GLU A 4 1.50 1.97 2.42
CA GLU A 4 1.29 0.74 1.66
C GLU A 4 2.39 -0.29 1.90
N LYS A 5 3.64 0.17 2.08
CA LYS A 5 4.78 -0.70 2.39
C LYS A 5 4.61 -1.32 3.77
N LEU A 6 4.22 -0.54 4.77
CA LEU A 6 3.92 -1.07 6.11
C LEU A 6 2.87 -2.18 6.06
N ILE A 7 1.75 -1.96 5.36
CA ILE A 7 0.68 -2.96 5.24
C ILE A 7 1.16 -4.21 4.49
N ARG A 8 1.94 -4.08 3.42
CA ARG A 8 2.51 -5.24 2.70
C ARG A 8 3.46 -6.05 3.57
N ASP A 9 4.36 -5.37 4.28
CA ASP A 9 5.46 -6.02 4.99
C ASP A 9 5.02 -6.60 6.34
N LYS A 10 4.08 -5.94 7.03
CA LYS A 10 3.63 -6.32 8.38
C LYS A 10 2.20 -6.86 8.43
N GLY A 11 1.42 -6.68 7.37
CA GLY A 11 0.05 -7.15 7.24
C GLY A 11 -1.02 -6.16 7.75
N PHE A 12 -2.25 -6.37 7.27
CA PHE A 12 -3.41 -5.54 7.61
C PHE A 12 -3.71 -5.49 9.11
N LYS A 13 -3.60 -6.63 9.82
CA LYS A 13 -3.89 -6.70 11.25
C LYS A 13 -2.99 -5.76 12.05
N TYR A 14 -1.69 -5.77 11.78
CA TYR A 14 -0.72 -4.91 12.45
C TYR A 14 -0.99 -3.42 12.17
N ALA A 15 -1.25 -3.07 10.91
CA ALA A 15 -1.62 -1.71 10.52
C ALA A 15 -2.90 -1.23 11.24
N LYS A 16 -3.88 -2.11 11.40
CA LYS A 16 -5.11 -1.81 12.14
C LYS A 16 -4.84 -1.58 13.63
N GLU A 17 -4.00 -2.39 14.26
CA GLU A 17 -3.63 -2.20 15.67
C GLU A 17 -2.93 -0.84 15.90
N ILE A 18 -2.07 -0.41 14.97
CA ILE A 18 -1.47 0.94 15.01
C ILE A 18 -2.55 2.02 14.93
N VAL A 19 -3.48 1.90 13.97
CA VAL A 19 -4.56 2.88 13.79
C VAL A 19 -5.48 2.95 15.01
N ASP A 20 -5.87 1.80 15.56
CA ASP A 20 -6.80 1.71 16.69
C ASP A 20 -6.17 2.19 18.01
N SER A 21 -4.84 2.13 18.15
CA SER A 21 -4.10 2.56 19.36
C SER A 21 -3.57 4.00 19.28
N ALA A 22 -3.57 4.62 18.10
CA ALA A 22 -3.06 5.96 17.91
C ALA A 22 -3.97 7.02 18.57
N PRO A 23 -3.40 8.00 19.31
CA PRO A 23 -4.14 9.18 19.77
C PRO A 23 -4.81 9.92 18.61
N GLU A 24 -5.96 10.54 18.85
CA GLU A 24 -6.72 11.23 17.79
C GLU A 24 -5.92 12.32 17.07
N ASN A 25 -5.09 13.05 17.84
CA ASN A 25 -4.24 14.13 17.34
C ASN A 25 -2.90 13.66 16.75
N ALA A 26 -2.61 12.36 16.75
CA ALA A 26 -1.39 11.84 16.17
C ALA A 26 -1.47 11.87 14.64
N THR A 27 -0.49 12.52 14.01
CA THR A 27 -0.37 12.63 12.54
C THR A 27 0.60 11.62 11.95
N GLU A 28 1.50 11.05 12.76
CA GLU A 28 2.52 10.12 12.33
C GLU A 28 2.77 9.02 13.36
N TRP A 29 3.25 7.88 12.87
CA TRP A 29 3.73 6.76 13.67
C TRP A 29 5.12 6.36 13.19
N ASN A 30 6.03 5.95 14.09
CA ASN A 30 7.38 5.54 13.72
C ASN A 30 7.68 4.10 14.15
N ASP A 31 8.39 3.36 13.29
CA ASP A 31 8.88 2.00 13.62
C ASP A 31 10.28 2.10 14.21
N GLY A 32 10.41 1.96 15.54
CA GLY A 32 11.71 1.81 16.22
C GLY A 32 12.65 3.03 16.18
N TYR A 33 12.17 4.20 15.75
CA TYR A 33 12.95 5.45 15.87
C TYR A 33 12.97 5.92 17.33
N GLU A 34 14.15 5.89 17.96
CA GLU A 34 14.34 6.33 19.34
C GLU A 34 14.55 7.84 19.42
N PHE A 35 13.74 8.52 20.23
CA PHE A 35 13.96 9.93 20.56
C PHE A 35 14.86 10.04 21.78
N GLN A 36 16.02 10.68 21.63
CA GLN A 36 16.83 11.05 22.80
C GLN A 36 16.20 12.27 23.48
N CYS A 37 15.90 12.15 24.78
CA CYS A 37 15.29 13.22 25.55
C CYS A 37 16.21 14.46 25.58
N GLY A 38 15.65 15.64 25.33
CA GLY A 38 16.39 16.92 25.33
C GLY A 38 17.02 17.34 24.01
N GLN A 39 16.91 16.55 22.94
CA GLN A 39 17.28 16.97 21.59
C GLN A 39 16.07 17.58 20.86
N SER A 40 16.23 18.78 20.30
CA SER A 40 15.43 19.21 19.16
C SER A 40 15.88 18.37 17.97
N VAL A 41 15.26 17.21 17.77
CA VAL A 41 15.68 16.28 16.71
C VAL A 41 15.21 16.84 15.37
N GLU A 42 16.14 17.46 14.63
CA GLU A 42 15.95 17.65 13.19
C GLU A 42 16.01 16.26 12.53
N VAL A 43 14.85 15.66 12.31
CA VAL A 43 14.74 14.38 11.62
C VAL A 43 15.06 14.61 10.14
N SER A 44 16.09 13.92 9.64
CA SER A 44 16.45 14.03 8.22
C SER A 44 15.29 13.55 7.33
N PRO A 45 15.13 14.10 6.11
CA PRO A 45 14.12 13.60 5.18
C PRO A 45 14.26 12.10 4.90
N ALA A 46 15.50 11.59 4.87
CA ALA A 46 15.78 10.16 4.67
C ALA A 46 15.32 9.30 5.85
N ASP A 47 15.53 9.74 7.09
CA ASP A 47 15.07 9.02 8.27
C ASP A 47 13.54 9.08 8.40
N ARG A 48 12.93 10.22 8.05
CA ARG A 48 11.47 10.33 7.98
C ARG A 48 10.90 9.35 6.96
N GLU A 49 11.46 9.33 5.75
CA GLU A 49 11.07 8.38 4.70
C GLU A 49 11.35 6.92 5.09
N LYS A 50 12.30 6.65 5.98
CA LYS A 50 12.61 5.30 6.44
C LYS A 50 11.69 4.84 7.58
N TYR A 51 11.56 5.61 8.64
CA TYR A 51 10.96 5.14 9.90
C TYR A 51 9.54 5.65 10.15
N PHE A 52 9.15 6.80 9.57
CA PHE A 52 7.88 7.45 9.89
C PHE A 52 6.80 7.11 8.86
N VAL A 53 5.57 6.90 9.32
CA VAL A 53 4.39 6.59 8.53
C VAL A 53 3.36 7.66 8.80
N ASP A 54 2.81 8.24 7.73
CA ASP A 54 1.68 9.16 7.82
C ASP A 54 0.43 8.40 8.31
N LEU A 55 -0.10 8.79 9.47
CA LEU A 55 -1.26 8.14 10.08
C LEU A 55 -2.56 8.48 9.36
N VAL A 56 -2.66 9.63 8.70
CA VAL A 56 -3.84 9.99 7.90
C VAL A 56 -3.94 9.04 6.70
N GLU A 57 -2.81 8.81 6.02
CA GLU A 57 -2.75 7.85 4.92
C GLU A 57 -3.02 6.42 5.42
N LEU A 58 -2.39 6.00 6.53
CA LEU A 58 -2.57 4.66 7.09
C LEU A 58 -4.04 4.40 7.48
N LYS A 59 -4.69 5.37 8.16
CA LYS A 59 -6.12 5.30 8.53
C LYS A 59 -7.01 5.07 7.30
N ARG A 60 -6.80 5.85 6.25
CA ARG A 60 -7.54 5.73 4.97
C ARG A 60 -7.35 4.36 4.31
N LEU A 61 -6.13 3.84 4.29
CA LEU A 61 -5.85 2.51 3.72
C LEU A 61 -6.51 1.40 4.57
N VAL A 62 -6.40 1.47 5.90
CA VAL A 62 -7.03 0.50 6.81
C VAL A 62 -8.56 0.49 6.66
N GLU A 63 -9.18 1.66 6.55
CA GLU A 63 -10.62 1.80 6.26
C GLU A 63 -10.99 1.11 4.95
N SER A 64 -10.28 1.44 3.87
CA SER A 64 -10.51 0.91 2.53
C SER A 64 -10.39 -0.61 2.47
N LEU A 65 -9.31 -1.16 3.03
CA LEU A 65 -9.06 -2.60 3.06
C LEU A 65 -10.08 -3.33 3.93
N GLY A 66 -10.44 -2.76 5.08
CA GLY A 66 -11.47 -3.30 5.96
C GLY A 66 -12.84 -3.34 5.27
N TYR A 67 -13.17 -2.32 4.49
CA TYR A 67 -14.38 -2.28 3.68
C TYR A 67 -14.36 -3.40 2.62
N ILE A 68 -13.33 -3.47 1.79
CA ILE A 68 -13.20 -4.50 0.74
C ILE A 68 -13.34 -5.91 1.33
N SER A 69 -12.66 -6.18 2.45
CA SER A 69 -12.73 -7.48 3.12
C SER A 69 -14.15 -7.80 3.60
N ARG A 70 -14.84 -6.83 4.21
CA ARG A 70 -16.21 -7.03 4.74
C ARG A 70 -17.24 -7.25 3.63
N TRP A 71 -17.03 -6.67 2.45
CA TRP A 71 -17.97 -6.70 1.33
C TRP A 71 -17.69 -7.81 0.31
N GLY A 72 -16.92 -8.82 0.69
CA GLY A 72 -16.72 -10.04 -0.11
C GLY A 72 -15.52 -9.96 -1.07
N GLY A 73 -14.56 -9.07 -0.80
CA GLY A 73 -13.28 -9.00 -1.50
C GLY A 73 -13.29 -8.13 -2.75
N ILE A 74 -12.09 -7.94 -3.31
CA ILE A 74 -11.83 -6.97 -4.38
C ILE A 74 -12.64 -7.21 -5.64
N GLU A 75 -12.81 -8.47 -6.06
CA GLU A 75 -13.54 -8.82 -7.29
C GLU A 75 -15.01 -8.41 -7.20
N ARG A 76 -15.66 -8.67 -6.06
CA ARG A 76 -17.04 -8.26 -5.82
C ARG A 76 -17.18 -6.75 -5.82
N CYS A 77 -16.28 -6.04 -5.13
CA CYS A 77 -16.30 -4.59 -5.10
C CYS A 77 -16.07 -3.96 -6.48
N LYS A 78 -15.15 -4.51 -7.28
CA LYS A 78 -14.94 -4.12 -8.68
C LYS A 78 -16.21 -4.31 -9.50
N LYS A 79 -16.82 -5.50 -9.42
CA LYS A 79 -18.08 -5.80 -10.12
C LYS A 79 -19.17 -4.78 -9.78
N LEU A 80 -19.42 -4.55 -8.49
CA LEU A 80 -20.40 -3.56 -8.01
C LEU A 80 -20.09 -2.15 -8.53
N TYR A 81 -18.83 -1.73 -8.50
CA TYR A 81 -18.43 -0.44 -9.01
C TYR A 81 -18.66 -0.32 -10.53
N PHE A 82 -18.30 -1.34 -11.32
CA PHE A 82 -18.43 -1.28 -12.78
C PHE A 82 -19.89 -1.35 -13.24
N GLU A 83 -20.69 -2.24 -12.66
CA GLU A 83 -22.10 -2.46 -13.02
C GLU A 83 -23.04 -1.35 -12.53
N SER A 84 -22.62 -0.53 -11.56
CA SER A 84 -23.48 0.55 -11.07
C SER A 84 -23.75 1.62 -12.13
N SER A 85 -25.03 1.87 -12.41
CA SER A 85 -25.49 2.98 -13.26
C SER A 85 -25.36 4.35 -12.58
N PHE A 86 -25.22 4.40 -11.25
CA PHE A 86 -25.27 5.63 -10.46
C PHE A 86 -23.89 6.12 -10.03
N LYS A 87 -23.01 6.45 -10.98
CA LYS A 87 -21.62 6.85 -10.69
C LYS A 87 -21.46 8.11 -9.81
N ARG A 88 -22.52 8.92 -9.68
CA ARG A 88 -22.53 10.13 -8.83
C ARG A 88 -22.83 9.83 -7.36
N ASP A 89 -23.39 8.66 -7.08
CA ASP A 89 -23.69 8.19 -5.74
C ASP A 89 -22.42 8.14 -4.88
N GLN A 90 -22.53 8.57 -3.62
CA GLN A 90 -21.37 8.68 -2.73
C GLN A 90 -20.76 7.31 -2.43
N HIS A 91 -21.57 6.27 -2.27
CA HIS A 91 -21.11 4.92 -2.04
C HIS A 91 -20.29 4.38 -3.21
N ILE A 92 -20.69 4.71 -4.44
CA ILE A 92 -19.96 4.33 -5.66
C ILE A 92 -18.63 5.09 -5.78
N LYS A 93 -18.60 6.37 -5.38
CA LYS A 93 -17.35 7.15 -5.29
C LYS A 93 -16.39 6.57 -4.24
N ASP A 94 -16.92 6.17 -3.08
CA ASP A 94 -16.13 5.54 -2.02
C ASP A 94 -15.59 4.18 -2.47
N LEU A 95 -16.41 3.35 -3.14
CA LEU A 95 -15.96 2.10 -3.77
C LEU A 95 -14.79 2.33 -4.73
N LYS A 96 -14.83 3.40 -5.55
CA LYS A 96 -13.71 3.76 -6.43
C LYS A 96 -12.42 4.03 -5.66
N ARG A 97 -12.51 4.73 -4.52
CA ARG A 97 -11.37 4.97 -3.63
C ARG A 97 -10.86 3.65 -3.04
N TYR A 98 -11.76 2.84 -2.48
CA TYR A 98 -11.40 1.58 -1.83
C TYR A 98 -10.72 0.60 -2.77
N ILE A 99 -11.19 0.49 -4.01
CA ILE A 99 -10.57 -0.34 -5.04
C ILE A 99 -9.15 0.16 -5.34
N ARG A 100 -8.97 1.47 -5.55
CA ARG A 100 -7.66 2.07 -5.82
C ARG A 100 -6.67 1.81 -4.69
N ASP A 101 -7.13 1.93 -3.46
CA ASP A 101 -6.32 1.77 -2.25
C ASP A 101 -5.92 0.31 -2.04
N TYR A 102 -6.84 -0.61 -2.33
CA TYR A 102 -6.50 -2.04 -2.38
C TYR A 102 -5.43 -2.32 -3.43
N GLU A 103 -5.57 -1.77 -4.63
CA GLU A 103 -4.61 -1.96 -5.72
C GLU A 103 -3.24 -1.34 -5.41
N SER A 104 -3.16 -0.17 -4.75
CA SER A 104 -1.87 0.45 -4.39
C SER A 104 -1.11 -0.38 -3.35
N VAL A 105 -1.82 -1.11 -2.49
CA VAL A 105 -1.22 -2.02 -1.52
C VAL A 105 -0.81 -3.34 -2.17
N TYR A 106 -1.72 -4.02 -2.86
CA TYR A 106 -1.55 -5.43 -3.26
C TYR A 106 -1.28 -5.66 -4.75
N GLN A 107 -1.57 -4.72 -5.64
CA GLN A 107 -1.31 -4.84 -7.07
C GLN A 107 -0.12 -3.96 -7.46
N LEU A 108 1.06 -4.38 -7.00
CA LEU A 108 2.33 -3.76 -7.38
C LEU A 108 2.47 -3.75 -8.90
N LYS A 109 2.21 -2.60 -9.51
CA LYS A 109 2.52 -2.37 -10.91
C LYS A 109 4.03 -2.41 -11.03
N CYS A 110 4.54 -3.35 -11.83
CA CYS A 110 5.92 -3.34 -12.29
C CYS A 110 6.27 -1.93 -12.80
N SER A 111 7.50 -1.45 -12.62
CA SER A 111 7.96 -0.15 -13.14
C SER A 111 7.78 0.00 -14.66
N HIS A 112 7.55 -1.10 -15.35
CA HIS A 112 7.25 -1.20 -16.78
C HIS A 112 5.73 -1.16 -17.09
N GLY A 113 4.88 -0.96 -16.09
CA GLY A 113 3.45 -0.65 -16.23
C GLY A 113 2.47 -1.81 -16.16
N TYR A 114 2.91 -3.09 -16.12
CA TYR A 114 1.97 -4.22 -16.13
C TYR A 114 2.36 -5.43 -15.26
N ASP A 115 1.37 -5.87 -14.49
CA ASP A 115 1.19 -7.18 -13.87
C ASP A 115 1.00 -8.28 -14.95
N VAL A 116 1.09 -9.56 -14.61
CA VAL A 116 1.23 -10.76 -15.49
C VAL A 116 2.48 -10.77 -16.42
N ALA A 117 3.04 -9.61 -16.79
CA ALA A 117 4.12 -9.48 -17.76
C ALA A 117 5.53 -9.94 -17.28
N CYS A 118 5.78 -10.09 -15.97
CA CYS A 118 7.03 -10.69 -15.49
C CYS A 118 7.14 -12.19 -15.82
N LEU A 119 6.01 -12.88 -16.04
CA LEU A 119 5.99 -14.31 -16.37
C LEU A 119 6.32 -14.64 -17.84
N ILE A 120 6.36 -13.64 -18.73
CA ILE A 120 6.61 -13.85 -20.18
C ILE A 120 7.92 -13.20 -20.65
N CYS A 121 8.36 -12.09 -20.03
CA CYS A 121 9.43 -11.27 -20.59
C CYS A 121 10.86 -11.68 -20.21
N GLY A 122 11.08 -12.47 -19.15
CA GLY A 122 12.43 -12.88 -18.75
C GLY A 122 13.30 -11.72 -18.23
N PHE A 123 12.75 -10.64 -17.67
CA PHE A 123 13.55 -9.57 -17.08
C PHE A 123 13.31 -9.44 -15.56
N GLY A 124 14.36 -9.09 -14.82
CA GLY A 124 14.36 -8.75 -13.39
C GLY A 124 15.32 -7.60 -13.10
N THR A 125 15.55 -7.30 -11.80
CA THR A 125 16.50 -6.27 -11.36
C THR A 125 17.37 -6.80 -10.22
N VAL A 126 18.68 -6.68 -10.33
CA VAL A 126 19.66 -7.02 -9.27
C VAL A 126 20.51 -5.78 -9.00
N ASN A 127 20.58 -5.33 -7.74
CA ASN A 127 21.33 -4.13 -7.33
C ASN A 127 20.96 -2.85 -8.12
N GLY A 128 19.70 -2.70 -8.53
CA GLY A 128 19.24 -1.55 -9.30
C GLY A 128 19.49 -1.63 -10.81
N GLU A 129 20.20 -2.65 -11.28
CA GLU A 129 20.47 -2.88 -12.71
C GLU A 129 19.54 -3.95 -13.30
N ARG A 130 19.13 -3.74 -14.54
CA ARG A 130 18.21 -4.63 -15.26
C ARG A 130 18.93 -5.90 -15.70
N VAL A 131 18.38 -7.06 -15.35
CA VAL A 131 18.93 -8.39 -15.67
C VAL A 131 17.94 -9.25 -16.45
N TYR A 132 18.42 -10.20 -17.26
CA TYR A 132 17.60 -11.12 -18.06
C TYR A 132 17.70 -12.57 -17.57
N HIS A 133 16.56 -13.20 -17.28
CA HIS A 133 16.37 -14.57 -16.85
C HIS A 133 15.53 -15.35 -17.87
N ASN A 134 16.03 -15.54 -19.10
CA ASN A 134 15.47 -16.57 -19.98
C ASN A 134 16.56 -17.18 -20.88
N LYS A 135 17.42 -18.02 -20.30
CA LYS A 135 18.16 -19.02 -21.11
C LYS A 135 17.31 -20.28 -21.17
N GLY A 136 16.30 -20.27 -22.03
CA GLY A 136 15.80 -21.53 -22.57
C GLY A 136 16.98 -22.22 -23.22
N LYS A 137 17.42 -23.37 -22.66
CA LYS A 137 18.41 -24.22 -23.33
C LYS A 137 17.74 -24.69 -24.63
N SER A 138 18.14 -24.11 -25.75
CA SER A 138 17.92 -24.72 -27.05
C SER A 138 18.54 -26.12 -27.01
N LYS A 139 17.74 -27.13 -27.37
CA LYS A 139 18.14 -28.54 -27.49
C LYS A 139 19.43 -28.72 -28.27
#